data_AF-A0A925JTE3-F1
#
_entry.id   AF-A0A925JTE3-F1
#
_cell.length_a   1.000
_cell.length_b   1.000
_cell.length_c   1.000
_cell.angle_alpha   90.00
_cell.angle_beta   90.00
_cell.angle_gamma   90.00
#
_symmetry.space_group_name_H-M   'P 1'
#
loop_
_entity.id
_entity.type
_entity.pdbx_description
1 polymer ?
#
loop_
_entity_poly.entity_id
_entity_poly.type
_entity_poly.pdbx_seq_one_letter_code
_entity_poly.pdbx_strand_id
1 'polypeptide(L)'
;MTTPAKTALPLLIGDRAMTIILMVGFSAYIAITVGFAAYVLFEKFWRGVNGTENIVLAALIAVIGTGLTALSAVYGANRQVLAAKEVELLRVKTGTELAEIGAKLTGEIETLKADSAQTLERLKMYLDAEKIAYRELYGAAATYFFALRSTARNTWDDALLSRAETSMVEASRHLIYTTDHARNVWLAFWQEAQFIFRQGVNELDVHRRPAIIETEMNKQVSDGGVRSNFRDRYADLEQTIREAIQSEVGARFRPK
;
A
#
# COMPACT_ATOMS: atom_id res chain seq x y z
N MET A 1 -17.69 -21.09 -9.11
CA MET A 1 -18.25 -22.13 -8.24
C MET A 1 -18.56 -23.36 -9.07
N THR A 2 -17.64 -24.31 -9.16
CA THR A 2 -17.84 -25.61 -9.80
C THR A 2 -17.14 -26.65 -8.94
N THR A 3 -17.94 -27.54 -8.38
CA THR A 3 -17.61 -28.58 -7.40
C THR A 3 -16.83 -29.74 -8.02
N PRO A 4 -15.56 -30.00 -7.63
CA PRO A 4 -14.87 -31.24 -7.97
C PRO A 4 -15.14 -32.27 -6.87
N ALA A 5 -16.40 -32.70 -6.71
CA ALA A 5 -16.78 -33.67 -5.67
C ALA A 5 -17.15 -35.06 -6.22
N LYS A 6 -17.35 -35.21 -7.54
CA LYS A 6 -17.92 -36.47 -8.12
C LYS A 6 -16.89 -37.54 -8.51
N THR A 7 -15.59 -37.26 -8.51
CA THR A 7 -14.56 -38.23 -8.92
C THR A 7 -13.81 -38.91 -7.76
N ALA A 8 -13.98 -38.44 -6.52
CA ALA A 8 -13.28 -39.01 -5.37
C ALA A 8 -13.95 -40.26 -4.76
N LEU A 9 -15.26 -40.43 -4.94
CA LEU A 9 -16.02 -41.52 -4.32
C LEU A 9 -15.70 -42.93 -4.86
N PRO A 10 -15.57 -43.19 -6.18
CA PRO A 10 -15.33 -44.55 -6.68
C PRO A 10 -13.92 -45.07 -6.37
N LEU A 11 -12.95 -44.18 -6.19
CA LEU A 11 -11.57 -44.52 -5.82
C LEU A 11 -11.46 -45.00 -4.36
N LEU A 12 -12.21 -44.37 -3.45
CA LEU A 12 -12.21 -44.73 -2.03
C LEU A 12 -12.91 -46.07 -1.76
N ILE A 13 -13.92 -46.41 -2.57
CA ILE A 13 -14.65 -47.68 -2.48
C ILE A 13 -13.81 -48.85 -3.03
N GLY A 14 -13.13 -48.65 -4.17
CA GLY A 14 -12.23 -49.65 -4.75
C GLY A 14 -11.05 -49.98 -3.85
N ASP A 15 -10.49 -48.99 -3.16
CA ASP A 15 -9.32 -49.14 -2.29
C ASP A 15 -9.63 -49.92 -1.00
N ARG A 16 -10.78 -49.61 -0.37
CA ARG A 16 -11.28 -50.40 0.76
C ARG A 16 -11.62 -51.82 0.34
N ALA A 17 -12.22 -52.02 -0.83
CA ALA A 17 -12.51 -53.34 -1.35
C ALA A 17 -11.23 -54.16 -1.60
N MET A 18 -10.19 -53.57 -2.22
CA MET A 18 -8.91 -54.24 -2.45
C MET A 18 -8.18 -54.57 -1.14
N THR A 19 -8.19 -53.66 -0.17
CA THR A 19 -7.61 -53.91 1.17
C THR A 19 -8.36 -55.02 1.90
N ILE A 20 -9.69 -55.04 1.83
CA ILE A 20 -10.51 -56.11 2.41
C ILE A 20 -10.24 -57.43 1.70
N ILE A 21 -10.15 -57.45 0.37
CA ILE A 21 -9.82 -58.67 -0.40
C ILE A 21 -8.43 -59.19 -0.04
N LEU A 22 -7.44 -58.31 0.10
CA LEU A 22 -6.09 -58.70 0.52
C LEU A 22 -6.06 -59.21 1.96
N MET A 23 -6.79 -58.57 2.89
CA MET A 23 -6.92 -59.06 4.27
C MET A 23 -7.61 -60.43 4.31
N VAL A 24 -8.73 -60.59 3.61
CA VAL A 24 -9.47 -61.85 3.54
C VAL A 24 -8.62 -62.95 2.90
N GLY A 25 -7.92 -62.64 1.80
CA GLY A 25 -6.99 -63.55 1.15
C GLY A 25 -5.83 -63.94 2.06
N PHE A 26 -5.29 -63.00 2.83
CA PHE A 26 -4.22 -63.25 3.81
C PHE A 26 -4.71 -64.11 4.97
N SER A 27 -5.89 -63.82 5.53
CA SER A 27 -6.50 -64.63 6.59
C SER A 27 -6.81 -66.04 6.10
N ALA A 28 -7.32 -66.20 4.87
CA ALA A 28 -7.56 -67.50 4.27
C ALA A 28 -6.25 -68.27 4.05
N TYR A 29 -5.20 -67.60 3.57
CA TYR A 29 -3.88 -68.19 3.39
C TYR A 29 -3.29 -68.66 4.73
N ILE A 30 -3.37 -67.85 5.79
CA ILE A 30 -2.95 -68.25 7.14
C ILE A 30 -3.78 -69.43 7.64
N ALA A 31 -5.11 -69.41 7.49
CA ALA A 31 -5.96 -70.50 7.94
C ALA A 31 -5.64 -71.83 7.23
N ILE A 32 -5.41 -71.80 5.92
CA ILE A 32 -5.03 -72.98 5.13
C ILE A 32 -3.64 -73.48 5.56
N THR A 33 -2.67 -72.59 5.72
CA THR A 33 -1.30 -72.97 6.08
C THR A 33 -1.20 -73.49 7.51
N VAL A 34 -1.90 -72.87 8.47
CA VAL A 34 -2.01 -73.35 9.87
C VAL A 34 -2.78 -74.66 9.92
N GLY A 35 -3.90 -74.78 9.21
CA GLY A 35 -4.69 -76.01 9.16
C GLY A 35 -3.91 -77.18 8.57
N PHE A 36 -3.16 -76.95 7.51
CA PHE A 36 -2.28 -77.95 6.91
C PHE A 36 -1.09 -78.30 7.81
N ALA A 37 -0.46 -77.31 8.46
CA ALA A 37 0.60 -77.55 9.43
C ALA A 37 0.10 -78.36 10.64
N ALA A 38 -1.09 -78.07 11.16
CA ALA A 38 -1.72 -78.81 12.24
C ALA A 38 -2.05 -80.25 11.82
N TYR A 39 -2.52 -80.46 10.59
CA TYR A 39 -2.76 -81.78 10.02
C TYR A 39 -1.46 -82.61 9.95
N VAL A 40 -0.38 -82.04 9.43
CA VAL A 40 0.92 -82.71 9.35
C VAL A 40 1.49 -83.02 10.74
N LEU A 41 1.37 -82.10 11.71
CA LEU A 41 1.79 -82.34 13.10
C LEU A 41 0.95 -83.42 13.79
N PHE A 42 -0.36 -83.45 13.54
CA PHE A 42 -1.25 -84.46 14.06
C PHE A 42 -0.95 -85.85 13.48
N GLU A 43 -0.69 -85.93 12.17
CA GLU A 43 -0.30 -87.19 11.52
C GLU A 43 1.04 -87.70 12.07
N LYS A 44 2.00 -86.79 12.28
CA LYS A 44 3.31 -87.10 12.88
C LYS A 44 3.20 -87.60 14.33
N PHE A 45 2.27 -87.06 15.12
CA PHE A 45 2.03 -87.49 16.51
C PHE A 45 1.47 -88.92 16.59
N TRP A 46 0.65 -89.33 15.61
CA TRP A 46 -0.01 -90.63 15.62
C TRP A 46 0.73 -91.75 14.88
N ARG A 47 1.57 -91.45 13.86
CA ARG A 47 2.16 -92.47 12.98
C ARG A 47 3.66 -92.73 13.15
N GLY A 48 4.39 -91.90 13.90
CA GLY A 48 5.84 -92.07 14.10
C GLY A 48 6.67 -91.64 12.88
N VAL A 49 7.86 -91.11 13.14
CA VAL A 49 8.62 -90.26 12.19
C VAL A 49 9.36 -91.05 11.12
N ASN A 50 9.10 -90.78 9.84
CA ASN A 50 9.93 -91.18 8.69
C ASN A 50 10.67 -89.97 8.09
N GLY A 51 11.94 -90.12 7.70
CA GLY A 51 12.84 -89.02 7.28
C GLY A 51 12.37 -88.17 6.07
N THR A 52 11.44 -88.68 5.28
CA THR A 52 10.79 -87.96 4.15
C THR A 52 9.85 -86.83 4.60
N GLU A 53 9.30 -86.90 5.81
CA GLU A 53 8.35 -85.90 6.34
C GLU A 53 9.03 -84.57 6.70
N ASN A 54 10.32 -84.59 7.05
CA ASN A 54 11.07 -83.37 7.35
C ASN A 54 11.34 -82.52 6.09
N ILE A 55 11.44 -83.15 4.91
CA ILE A 55 11.61 -82.45 3.63
C ILE A 55 10.30 -81.74 3.25
N VAL A 56 9.15 -82.40 3.47
CA VAL A 56 7.82 -81.82 3.23
C VAL A 56 7.58 -80.63 4.16
N LEU A 57 7.97 -80.73 5.44
CA LEU A 57 7.86 -79.62 6.40
C LEU A 57 8.76 -78.43 6.01
N ALA A 58 10.00 -78.70 5.58
CA ALA A 58 10.91 -77.65 5.12
C ALA A 58 10.41 -76.95 3.83
N ALA A 59 9.87 -77.72 2.88
CA ALA A 59 9.24 -77.17 1.68
C ALA A 59 8.01 -76.30 2.02
N LEU A 60 7.18 -76.72 2.98
CA LEU A 60 6.03 -75.95 3.45
C LEU A 60 6.46 -74.61 4.07
N ILE A 61 7.47 -74.62 4.95
CA ILE A 61 8.02 -73.40 5.55
C ILE A 61 8.55 -72.45 4.47
N ALA A 62 9.20 -72.97 3.43
CA ALA A 62 9.69 -72.17 2.31
C ALA A 62 8.54 -71.55 1.48
N VAL A 63 7.47 -72.30 1.21
CA VAL A 63 6.28 -71.77 0.50
C VAL A 63 5.57 -70.70 1.34
N ILE A 64 5.46 -70.91 2.66
CA ILE A 64 4.87 -69.93 3.58
C ILE A 64 5.72 -68.65 3.62
N GLY A 65 7.04 -68.79 3.80
CA GLY A 65 7.96 -67.67 3.84
C GLY A 65 7.92 -66.84 2.55
N THR A 66 8.02 -67.49 1.39
CA THR A 66 7.98 -66.81 0.09
C THR A 66 6.62 -66.16 -0.20
N GLY A 67 5.52 -66.79 0.21
CA GLY A 67 4.17 -66.22 0.12
C GLY A 67 4.01 -64.94 0.97
N LEU A 68 4.47 -64.96 2.22
CA LEU A 68 4.44 -63.79 3.10
C LEU A 68 5.33 -62.65 2.59
N THR A 69 6.51 -62.97 2.04
CA THR A 69 7.39 -61.98 1.41
C THR A 69 6.74 -61.35 0.18
N ALA A 70 6.12 -62.15 -0.70
CA ALA A 70 5.42 -61.66 -1.88
C ALA A 70 4.24 -60.75 -1.50
N LEU A 71 3.44 -61.13 -0.50
CA LEU A 71 2.32 -60.31 -0.02
C LEU A 71 2.78 -59.01 0.63
N SER A 72 3.88 -59.05 1.41
CA SER A 72 4.48 -57.85 2.00
C SER A 72 5.03 -56.90 0.92
N ALA A 73 5.62 -57.44 -0.16
CA ALA A 73 6.09 -56.65 -1.29
C ALA A 73 4.94 -55.98 -2.05
N VAL A 74 3.84 -56.71 -2.32
CA VAL A 74 2.65 -56.15 -2.97
C VAL A 74 2.00 -55.06 -2.11
N TYR A 75 1.87 -55.31 -0.80
CA TYR A 75 1.35 -54.31 0.13
C TYR A 75 2.24 -53.06 0.20
N GLY A 76 3.56 -53.24 0.26
CA GLY A 76 4.54 -52.15 0.24
C GLY A 76 4.47 -51.32 -1.04
N ALA A 77 4.40 -51.98 -2.21
CA ALA A 77 4.26 -51.33 -3.50
C ALA A 77 2.94 -50.51 -3.60
N ASN A 78 1.81 -51.08 -3.17
CA ASN A 78 0.53 -50.38 -3.18
C ASN A 78 0.55 -49.13 -2.27
N ARG A 79 1.15 -49.23 -1.08
CA ARG A 79 1.29 -48.09 -0.17
C ARG A 79 2.17 -46.98 -0.75
N GLN A 80 3.25 -47.34 -1.45
CA GLN A 80 4.11 -46.37 -2.12
C GLN A 80 3.38 -45.67 -3.28
N VAL A 81 2.59 -46.40 -4.08
CA VAL A 81 1.79 -45.82 -5.16
C VAL A 81 0.74 -44.85 -4.63
N LEU A 82 0.06 -45.19 -3.52
CA LEU A 82 -0.91 -44.30 -2.87
C LEU A 82 -0.26 -43.01 -2.34
N ALA A 83 0.87 -43.14 -1.65
CA ALA A 83 1.62 -41.99 -1.14
C ALA A 83 2.12 -41.10 -2.30
N ALA A 84 2.62 -41.69 -3.38
CA ALA A 84 3.05 -40.95 -4.56
C ALA A 84 1.89 -40.16 -5.21
N LYS A 85 0.71 -40.77 -5.30
CA LYS A 85 -0.49 -40.12 -5.85
C LYS A 85 -0.99 -38.98 -4.95
N GLU A 86 -0.94 -39.15 -3.63
CA GLU A 86 -1.31 -38.10 -2.68
C GLU A 86 -0.34 -36.91 -2.76
N VAL A 87 0.97 -37.18 -2.85
CA VAL A 87 2.00 -36.15 -3.05
C VAL A 87 1.78 -35.42 -4.38
N GLU A 88 1.44 -36.13 -5.45
CA GLU A 88 1.15 -35.52 -6.75
C GLU A 88 -0.09 -34.60 -6.68
N LEU A 89 -1.17 -35.07 -6.06
CA LEU A 89 -2.39 -34.26 -5.87
C LEU A 89 -2.12 -33.02 -5.01
N LEU A 90 -1.35 -33.15 -3.93
CA LEU A 90 -0.94 -32.03 -3.09
C LEU A 90 -0.07 -31.05 -3.88
N ARG A 91 0.91 -31.55 -4.66
CA ARG A 91 1.78 -30.72 -5.49
C ARG A 91 0.98 -29.90 -6.52
N VAL A 92 -0.01 -30.52 -7.16
CA VAL A 92 -0.89 -29.82 -8.11
C VAL A 92 -1.71 -28.75 -7.39
N LYS A 93 -2.34 -29.07 -6.25
CA LYS A 93 -3.13 -28.10 -5.47
C LYS A 93 -2.28 -26.91 -5.00
N THR A 94 -1.11 -27.17 -4.42
CA THR A 94 -0.20 -26.13 -3.97
C THR A 94 0.31 -25.30 -5.16
N GLY A 95 0.57 -25.91 -6.31
CA GLY A 95 0.93 -25.20 -7.54
C GLY A 95 -0.19 -24.24 -8.01
N THR A 96 -1.44 -24.68 -7.98
CA THR A 96 -2.59 -23.83 -8.35
C THR A 96 -2.82 -22.71 -7.35
N GLU A 97 -2.73 -22.98 -6.05
CA GLU A 97 -2.89 -21.97 -5.00
C GLU A 97 -1.78 -20.92 -5.05
N LEU A 98 -0.53 -21.35 -5.27
CA LEU A 98 0.61 -20.42 -5.45
C LEU A 98 0.44 -19.55 -6.70
N ALA A 99 -0.07 -20.10 -7.80
CA ALA A 99 -0.33 -19.33 -9.01
C ALA A 99 -1.45 -18.30 -8.79
N GLU A 100 -2.52 -18.66 -8.07
CA GLU A 100 -3.61 -17.75 -7.72
C GLU A 100 -3.13 -16.63 -6.78
N ILE A 101 -2.36 -16.97 -5.75
CA ILE A 101 -1.74 -15.99 -4.85
C ILE A 101 -0.78 -15.08 -5.63
N GLY A 102 0.03 -15.63 -6.53
CA GLY A 102 0.95 -14.86 -7.37
C GLY A 102 0.22 -13.88 -8.29
N ALA A 103 -0.86 -14.33 -8.93
CA ALA A 103 -1.71 -13.47 -9.77
C ALA A 103 -2.38 -12.37 -8.94
N LYS A 104 -2.90 -12.70 -7.75
CA LYS A 104 -3.52 -11.73 -6.84
C LYS A 104 -2.53 -10.68 -6.35
N LEU A 105 -1.35 -11.10 -5.89
CA LEU A 105 -0.28 -10.18 -5.45
C LEU A 105 0.17 -9.26 -6.58
N THR A 106 0.32 -9.80 -7.79
CA THR A 106 0.69 -8.99 -8.96
C THR A 106 -0.39 -7.94 -9.26
N GLY A 107 -1.66 -8.34 -9.23
CA GLY A 107 -2.79 -7.41 -9.37
C GLY A 107 -2.82 -6.34 -8.29
N GLU A 108 -2.64 -6.70 -7.02
CA GLU A 108 -2.59 -5.75 -5.90
C GLU A 108 -1.43 -4.75 -6.02
N ILE A 109 -0.26 -5.22 -6.47
CA ILE A 109 0.91 -4.37 -6.73
C ILE A 109 0.62 -3.39 -7.88
N GLU A 110 -0.03 -3.84 -8.95
CA GLU A 110 -0.40 -2.97 -10.07
C GLU A 110 -1.43 -1.91 -9.66
N THR A 111 -2.45 -2.29 -8.88
CA THR A 111 -3.41 -1.33 -8.34
C THR A 111 -2.75 -0.32 -7.41
N LEU A 112 -1.86 -0.77 -6.52
CA LEU A 112 -1.14 0.11 -5.61
C LEU A 112 -0.23 1.10 -6.37
N LYS A 113 0.43 0.63 -7.44
CA LYS A 113 1.23 1.50 -8.32
C LYS A 113 0.36 2.54 -9.03
N ALA A 114 -0.80 2.14 -9.56
CA ALA A 114 -1.72 3.05 -10.22
C ALA A 114 -2.26 4.12 -9.26
N ASP A 115 -2.71 3.71 -8.07
CA ASP A 115 -3.22 4.62 -7.03
C ASP A 115 -2.14 5.59 -6.53
N SER A 116 -0.91 5.08 -6.34
CA SER A 116 0.24 5.89 -5.96
C SER A 116 0.59 6.92 -7.03
N ALA A 117 0.59 6.53 -8.32
CA ALA A 117 0.84 7.44 -9.43
C ALA A 117 -0.22 8.54 -9.52
N GLN A 118 -1.51 8.18 -9.40
CA GLN A 118 -2.60 9.14 -9.42
C GLN A 118 -2.54 10.12 -8.24
N THR A 119 -2.24 9.61 -7.04
CA THR A 119 -2.09 10.45 -5.84
C THR A 119 -0.93 11.42 -6.00
N LEU A 120 0.19 10.94 -6.53
CA LEU A 120 1.36 11.78 -6.81
C LEU A 120 1.07 12.86 -7.85
N GLU A 121 0.27 12.56 -8.87
CA GLU A 121 -0.14 13.55 -9.87
C GLU A 121 -1.06 14.63 -9.29
N ARG A 122 -2.05 14.24 -8.47
CA ARG A 122 -2.91 15.19 -7.74
C ARG A 122 -2.10 16.09 -6.81
N LEU A 123 -1.12 15.53 -6.10
CA LEU A 123 -0.23 16.28 -5.22
C LEU A 123 0.63 17.29 -6.00
N LYS A 124 1.15 16.90 -7.18
CA LYS A 124 1.88 17.82 -8.06
C LYS A 124 1.01 18.98 -8.50
N MET A 125 -0.20 18.71 -8.99
CA MET A 125 -1.15 19.75 -9.41
C MET A 125 -1.47 20.72 -8.27
N TYR A 126 -1.69 20.21 -7.05
CA TYR A 126 -1.96 21.05 -5.89
C TYR A 126 -0.77 21.94 -5.53
N LEU A 127 0.44 21.38 -5.51
CA LEU A 127 1.67 22.10 -5.19
C LEU A 127 2.01 23.17 -6.25
N ASP A 128 1.74 22.89 -7.51
CA ASP A 128 1.90 23.88 -8.58
C ASP A 128 0.90 25.03 -8.42
N ALA A 129 -0.36 24.73 -8.09
CA ALA A 129 -1.38 25.74 -7.81
C ALA A 129 -1.02 26.62 -6.60
N GLU A 130 -0.50 26.02 -5.53
CA GLU A 130 -0.03 26.74 -4.32
C GLU A 130 1.16 27.66 -4.63
N LYS A 131 2.16 27.20 -5.37
CA LYS A 131 3.29 28.04 -5.80
C LYS A 131 2.87 29.21 -6.68
N ILE A 132 1.95 28.96 -7.61
CA ILE A 132 1.39 30.02 -8.45
C ILE A 132 0.65 31.03 -7.57
N ALA A 133 -0.18 30.57 -6.63
CA ALA A 133 -0.90 31.44 -5.71
C ALA A 133 0.04 32.35 -4.91
N TYR A 134 1.10 31.79 -4.32
CA TYR A 134 2.11 32.58 -3.61
C TYR A 134 2.80 33.63 -4.48
N ARG A 135 3.10 33.28 -5.74
CA ARG A 135 3.71 34.22 -6.69
C ARG A 135 2.77 35.37 -7.05
N GLU A 136 1.51 35.07 -7.36
CA GLU A 136 0.51 36.08 -7.72
C GLU A 136 0.22 37.03 -6.55
N LEU A 137 0.07 36.48 -5.34
CA LEU A 137 -0.16 37.28 -4.12
C LEU A 137 1.01 38.20 -3.80
N TYR A 138 2.25 37.70 -3.91
CA TYR A 138 3.44 38.52 -3.72
C TYR A 138 3.56 39.59 -4.81
N GLY A 139 3.34 39.23 -6.07
CA GLY A 139 3.42 40.15 -7.21
C GLY A 139 2.46 41.34 -7.09
N ALA A 140 1.21 41.07 -6.69
CA ALA A 140 0.22 42.11 -6.43
C ALA A 140 0.64 43.01 -5.26
N ALA A 141 1.08 42.41 -4.14
CA ALA A 141 1.52 43.17 -2.97
C ALA A 141 2.75 44.04 -3.26
N ALA A 142 3.73 43.53 -4.01
CA ALA A 142 4.89 44.27 -4.45
C ALA A 142 4.49 45.45 -5.34
N THR A 143 3.60 45.22 -6.31
CA THR A 143 3.09 46.27 -7.20
C THR A 143 2.46 47.41 -6.40
N TYR A 144 1.65 47.09 -5.39
CA TYR A 144 1.04 48.10 -4.53
C TYR A 144 2.05 48.82 -3.64
N PHE A 145 2.94 48.08 -2.99
CA PHE A 145 4.00 48.69 -2.17
C PHE A 145 4.81 49.70 -2.99
N PHE A 146 5.22 49.33 -4.19
CA PHE A 146 6.00 50.22 -5.06
C PHE A 146 5.17 51.36 -5.65
N ALA A 147 3.87 51.17 -5.90
CA ALA A 147 2.96 52.26 -6.29
C ALA A 147 2.85 53.33 -5.20
N LEU A 148 2.63 52.92 -3.94
CA LEU A 148 2.62 53.83 -2.79
C LEU A 148 3.97 54.50 -2.59
N ARG A 149 5.06 53.75 -2.66
CA ARG A 149 6.43 54.29 -2.55
C ARG A 149 6.77 55.30 -3.65
N SER A 150 6.35 55.05 -4.88
CA SER A 150 6.55 55.97 -6.00
C SER A 150 5.76 57.26 -5.77
N THR A 151 4.50 57.12 -5.35
CA THR A 151 3.62 58.25 -5.01
C THR A 151 4.18 59.10 -3.87
N ALA A 152 4.75 58.46 -2.84
CA ALA A 152 5.38 59.14 -1.71
C ALA A 152 6.57 60.02 -2.11
N ARG A 153 7.31 59.62 -3.16
CA ARG A 153 8.54 60.30 -3.60
C ARG A 153 8.33 61.32 -4.72
N ASN A 154 7.30 61.12 -5.53
CA ASN A 154 7.06 61.85 -6.76
C ASN A 154 5.72 62.57 -6.71
N THR A 155 5.03 62.63 -7.84
CA THR A 155 3.69 63.20 -7.98
C THR A 155 2.61 62.15 -7.72
N TRP A 156 1.44 62.60 -7.30
CA TRP A 156 0.24 61.78 -7.17
C TRP A 156 -0.15 61.16 -8.52
N ASP A 157 -0.14 59.83 -8.62
CA ASP A 157 -0.59 59.08 -9.80
C ASP A 157 -1.75 58.15 -9.42
N ASP A 158 -2.97 58.65 -9.65
CA ASP A 158 -4.21 57.94 -9.35
C ASP A 158 -4.39 56.67 -10.19
N ALA A 159 -3.91 56.69 -11.43
CA ALA A 159 -4.02 55.57 -12.35
C ALA A 159 -3.09 54.42 -11.97
N LEU A 160 -1.92 54.72 -11.40
CA LEU A 160 -1.00 53.71 -10.88
C LEU A 160 -1.57 53.04 -9.62
N LEU A 161 -2.10 53.82 -8.68
CA LEU A 161 -2.69 53.30 -7.45
C LEU A 161 -3.97 52.49 -7.72
N SER A 162 -4.83 52.94 -8.63
CA SER A 162 -6.03 52.20 -9.03
C SER A 162 -5.69 50.87 -9.71
N ARG A 163 -4.63 50.82 -10.53
CA ARG A 163 -4.12 49.57 -11.13
C ARG A 163 -3.57 48.61 -10.08
N ALA A 164 -2.83 49.12 -9.09
CA ALA A 164 -2.33 48.31 -8.00
C ALA A 164 -3.48 47.71 -7.15
N GLU A 165 -4.49 48.51 -6.82
CA GLU A 165 -5.68 48.03 -6.09
C GLU A 165 -6.41 46.94 -6.89
N THR A 166 -6.61 47.14 -8.20
CA THR A 166 -7.21 46.13 -9.08
C THR A 166 -6.41 44.82 -9.04
N SER A 167 -5.08 44.89 -9.09
CA SER A 167 -4.21 43.71 -9.00
C SER A 167 -4.37 42.95 -7.67
N MET A 168 -4.55 43.66 -6.54
CA MET A 168 -4.83 43.01 -5.25
C MET A 168 -6.16 42.27 -5.27
N VAL A 169 -7.21 42.91 -5.80
CA VAL A 169 -8.54 42.30 -5.91
C VAL A 169 -8.48 41.05 -6.78
N GLU A 170 -7.80 41.11 -7.93
CA GLU A 170 -7.62 39.95 -8.80
C GLU A 170 -6.82 38.83 -8.13
N ALA A 171 -5.77 39.19 -7.39
CA ALA A 171 -4.93 38.23 -6.67
C ALA A 171 -5.67 37.54 -5.51
N SER A 172 -6.70 38.18 -4.95
CA SER A 172 -7.46 37.65 -3.79
C SER A 172 -8.06 36.26 -4.02
N ARG A 173 -8.38 35.89 -5.27
CA ARG A 173 -8.87 34.54 -5.62
C ARG A 173 -7.85 33.43 -5.30
N HIS A 174 -6.57 33.77 -5.22
CA HIS A 174 -5.49 32.82 -4.95
C HIS A 174 -5.34 32.50 -3.45
N LEU A 175 -6.01 33.24 -2.55
CA LEU A 175 -5.97 33.01 -1.11
C LEU A 175 -6.54 31.65 -0.68
N ILE A 176 -7.31 30.98 -1.54
CA ILE A 176 -7.85 29.63 -1.30
C ILE A 176 -6.77 28.54 -1.33
N TYR A 177 -5.63 28.82 -1.97
CA TYR A 177 -4.53 27.86 -2.13
C TYR A 177 -3.37 28.13 -1.14
N THR A 178 -3.54 29.08 -0.21
CA THR A 178 -2.49 29.43 0.75
C THR A 178 -2.85 29.02 2.17
N THR A 179 -1.82 28.81 2.98
CA THR A 179 -1.97 28.64 4.44
C THR A 179 -2.70 29.82 5.09
N ASP A 180 -3.40 29.56 6.19
CA ASP A 180 -4.13 30.60 6.92
C ASP A 180 -3.19 31.70 7.45
N HIS A 181 -1.98 31.34 7.85
CA HIS A 181 -0.97 32.31 8.29
C HIS A 181 -0.61 33.28 7.17
N ALA A 182 -0.21 32.78 5.99
CA ALA A 182 0.15 33.64 4.86
C ALA A 182 -1.04 34.48 4.37
N ARG A 183 -2.25 33.90 4.38
CA ARG A 183 -3.49 34.62 4.07
C ARG A 183 -3.69 35.82 4.99
N ASN A 184 -3.55 35.61 6.30
CA ASN A 184 -3.74 36.66 7.29
C ASN A 184 -2.67 37.77 7.16
N VAL A 185 -1.40 37.40 6.94
CA VAL A 185 -0.32 38.37 6.72
C VAL A 185 -0.59 39.21 5.46
N TRP A 186 -1.01 38.57 4.36
CA TRP A 186 -1.34 39.27 3.11
C TRP A 186 -2.53 40.23 3.27
N LEU A 187 -3.61 39.79 3.96
CA LEU A 187 -4.77 40.64 4.23
C LEU A 187 -4.42 41.83 5.13
N ALA A 188 -3.63 41.62 6.18
CA ALA A 188 -3.17 42.68 7.05
C ALA A 188 -2.33 43.72 6.28
N PHE A 189 -1.44 43.26 5.40
CA PHE A 189 -0.70 44.15 4.49
C PHE A 189 -1.64 44.96 3.60
N TRP A 190 -2.63 44.32 2.97
CA TRP A 190 -3.56 45.01 2.07
C TRP A 190 -4.41 46.06 2.78
N GLN A 191 -4.93 45.73 3.98
CA GLN A 191 -5.73 46.66 4.78
C GLN A 191 -4.94 47.91 5.17
N GLU A 192 -3.66 47.74 5.55
CA GLU A 192 -2.77 48.86 5.85
C GLU A 192 -2.48 49.69 4.59
N ALA A 193 -2.22 49.05 3.45
CA ALA A 193 -2.03 49.74 2.18
C ALA A 193 -3.25 50.59 1.79
N GLN A 194 -4.46 50.03 1.93
CA GLN A 194 -5.72 50.74 1.69
C GLN A 194 -5.95 51.88 2.70
N PHE A 195 -5.52 51.71 3.95
CA PHE A 195 -5.58 52.78 4.94
C PHE A 195 -4.69 53.95 4.52
N ILE A 196 -3.42 53.69 4.20
CA ILE A 196 -2.46 54.70 3.73
C ILE A 196 -3.00 55.41 2.48
N PHE A 197 -3.47 54.66 1.49
CA PHE A 197 -4.07 55.20 0.28
C PHE A 197 -5.22 56.17 0.59
N ARG A 198 -6.16 55.77 1.46
CA ARG A 198 -7.29 56.61 1.88
C ARG A 198 -6.84 57.89 2.58
N GLN A 199 -5.78 57.87 3.39
CA GLN A 199 -5.23 59.09 3.99
C GLN A 199 -4.76 60.08 2.92
N GLY A 200 -4.09 59.59 1.86
CA GLY A 200 -3.69 60.44 0.74
C GLY A 200 -4.87 60.98 -0.07
N VAL A 201 -5.90 60.16 -0.34
CA VAL A 201 -7.11 60.60 -1.08
C VAL A 201 -7.90 61.67 -0.31
N ASN A 202 -7.95 61.56 1.02
CA ASN A 202 -8.69 62.49 1.88
C ASN A 202 -8.01 63.88 1.99
N GLU A 203 -6.75 64.02 1.57
CA GLU A 203 -6.08 65.31 1.51
C GLU A 203 -6.55 66.11 0.27
N LEU A 204 -7.04 67.32 0.53
CA LEU A 204 -7.62 68.20 -0.48
C LEU A 204 -6.54 68.80 -1.38
N ASP A 205 -5.36 69.09 -0.83
CA ASP A 205 -4.23 69.60 -1.60
C ASP A 205 -3.44 68.45 -2.24
N VAL A 206 -3.59 68.32 -3.57
CA VAL A 206 -2.90 67.29 -4.38
C VAL A 206 -1.38 67.34 -4.18
N HIS A 207 -0.79 68.51 -3.95
CA HIS A 207 0.65 68.66 -3.75
C HIS A 207 1.11 68.14 -2.38
N ARG A 208 0.22 68.03 -1.40
CA ARG A 208 0.52 67.51 -0.05
C ARG A 208 0.33 66.01 0.05
N ARG A 209 -0.44 65.38 -0.85
CA ARG A 209 -0.69 63.93 -0.83
C ARG A 209 0.57 63.07 -0.77
N PRO A 210 1.64 63.32 -1.57
CA PRO A 210 2.88 62.56 -1.47
C PRO A 210 3.48 62.56 -0.06
N ALA A 211 3.51 63.72 0.61
CA ALA A 211 4.05 63.87 1.95
C ALA A 211 3.19 63.14 3.01
N ILE A 212 1.86 63.13 2.84
CA ILE A 212 0.95 62.36 3.71
C ILE A 212 1.20 60.86 3.55
N ILE A 213 1.28 60.36 2.31
CA ILE A 213 1.58 58.94 2.04
C ILE A 213 2.95 58.57 2.63
N GLU A 214 3.98 59.39 2.42
CA GLU A 214 5.31 59.15 3.00
C GLU A 214 5.25 59.07 4.54
N THR A 215 4.54 60.00 5.17
CA THR A 215 4.40 60.05 6.62
C THR A 215 3.72 58.79 7.15
N GLU A 216 2.59 58.40 6.55
CA GLU A 216 1.85 57.20 6.98
C GLU A 216 2.61 55.91 6.69
N MET A 217 3.35 55.80 5.57
CA MET A 217 4.22 54.64 5.30
C MET A 217 5.34 54.48 6.35
N ASN A 218 5.88 55.57 6.87
CA ASN A 218 6.97 55.57 7.85
C ASN A 218 6.47 55.54 9.30
N LYS A 219 5.17 55.74 9.52
CA LYS A 219 4.55 55.74 10.84
C LYS A 219 4.68 54.36 11.48
N GLN A 220 5.19 54.34 12.70
CA GLN A 220 5.24 53.13 13.49
C GLN A 220 3.88 52.87 14.11
N VAL A 221 3.26 51.75 13.74
CA VAL A 221 2.04 51.24 14.38
C VAL A 221 2.47 50.19 15.39
N SER A 222 2.00 50.34 16.64
CA SER A 222 2.24 49.36 17.70
C SER A 222 1.11 48.33 17.67
N ASP A 223 1.43 47.10 17.32
CA ASP A 223 0.51 45.96 17.37
C ASP A 223 1.07 44.93 18.36
N GLY A 224 0.34 44.65 19.44
CA GLY A 224 0.79 43.71 20.48
C GLY A 224 2.14 44.03 21.14
N GLY A 225 2.58 45.29 21.11
CA GLY A 225 3.87 45.74 21.66
C GLY A 225 5.04 45.71 20.66
N VAL A 226 4.84 45.17 19.45
CA VAL A 226 5.80 45.26 18.34
C VAL A 226 5.48 46.51 17.52
N ARG A 227 6.46 47.40 17.39
CA ARG A 227 6.35 48.57 16.50
C ARG A 227 6.78 48.15 15.10
N SER A 228 5.86 48.18 14.15
CA SER A 228 6.14 47.95 12.73
C SER A 228 5.67 49.14 11.90
N ASN A 229 6.45 49.50 10.89
CA ASN A 229 5.99 50.40 9.82
C ASN A 229 5.51 49.57 8.61
N PHE A 230 4.99 50.24 7.58
CA PHE A 230 4.47 49.55 6.39
C PHE A 230 5.55 48.80 5.60
N ARG A 231 6.81 49.25 5.64
CA ARG A 231 7.94 48.54 5.01
C ARG A 231 8.27 47.25 5.74
N ASP A 232 8.21 47.27 7.07
CA ASP A 232 8.42 46.08 7.89
C ASP A 232 7.33 45.04 7.58
N ARG A 233 6.05 45.47 7.49
CA ARG A 233 4.94 44.59 7.08
C ARG A 233 5.13 43.99 5.68
N TYR A 234 5.67 44.76 4.74
CA TYR A 234 6.02 44.23 3.41
C TYR A 234 7.15 43.20 3.48
N ALA A 235 8.18 43.44 4.30
CA ALA A 235 9.27 42.50 4.52
C ALA A 235 8.78 41.20 5.19
N ASP A 236 7.89 41.31 6.17
CA ASP A 236 7.25 40.16 6.84
C ASP A 236 6.42 39.33 5.84
N LEU A 237 5.67 39.99 4.96
CA LEU A 237 4.94 39.32 3.88
C LEU A 237 5.88 38.58 2.93
N GLU A 238 6.97 39.24 2.49
CA GLU A 238 7.97 38.63 1.62
C GLU A 238 8.60 37.39 2.29
N GLN A 239 8.99 37.52 3.55
CA GLN A 239 9.59 36.44 4.32
C GLN A 239 8.61 35.27 4.47
N THR A 240 7.36 35.56 4.84
CA THR A 240 6.30 34.54 5.00
C THR A 240 6.05 33.78 3.70
N ILE A 241 5.98 34.48 2.57
CA ILE A 241 5.77 33.84 1.26
C ILE A 241 6.99 33.02 0.85
N ARG A 242 8.20 33.53 1.09
CA ARG A 242 9.45 32.82 0.80
C ARG A 242 9.55 31.53 1.62
N GLU A 243 9.24 31.59 2.90
CA GLU A 243 9.22 30.43 3.79
C GLU A 243 8.15 29.42 3.38
N ALA A 244 6.96 29.87 2.97
CA ALA A 244 5.94 28.97 2.45
C ALA A 244 6.44 28.21 1.21
N ILE A 245 7.05 28.91 0.24
CA ILE A 245 7.61 28.28 -0.98
C ILE A 245 8.76 27.30 -0.65
N GLN A 246 9.59 27.60 0.35
CA GLN A 246 10.76 26.78 0.72
C GLN A 246 10.42 25.60 1.63
N SER A 247 9.54 25.78 2.61
CA SER A 247 9.19 24.76 3.61
C SER A 247 8.50 23.54 2.98
N GLU A 248 7.75 23.75 1.90
CA GLU A 248 7.14 22.69 1.10
C GLU A 248 8.17 21.73 0.48
N VAL A 249 9.34 22.24 0.10
CA VAL A 249 10.44 21.44 -0.46
C VAL A 249 11.14 20.63 0.63
N GLY A 250 11.18 21.13 1.87
CA GLY A 250 11.92 20.50 2.98
C GLY A 250 11.13 19.57 3.89
N ALA A 251 9.84 19.85 4.14
CA ALA A 251 9.05 19.13 5.15
C ALA A 251 8.50 17.78 4.66
N ARG A 252 8.25 17.61 3.35
CA ARG A 252 7.58 16.41 2.81
C ARG A 252 8.52 15.31 2.31
N PHE A 253 9.83 15.55 2.26
CA PHE A 253 10.86 14.56 1.90
C PHE A 253 11.62 13.98 3.09
N ARG A 254 11.18 14.23 4.34
CA ARG A 254 11.73 13.48 5.48
C ARG A 254 11.08 12.11 5.53
N PRO A 255 11.79 11.01 5.22
CA PRO A 255 11.29 9.68 5.53
C PRO A 255 11.03 9.62 7.04
N LYS A 256 9.85 9.13 7.42
CA LYS A 256 9.57 8.76 8.81
C LYS A 256 10.39 7.54 9.20
#